data_AF-A0A7C1E081-F1
#
_entry.id   AF-A0A7C1E081-F1
#
_cell.length_a   1.000
_cell.length_b   1.000
_cell.length_c   1.000
_cell.angle_alpha   90.00
_cell.angle_beta   90.00
_cell.angle_gamma   90.00
#
_symmetry.space_group_name_H-M   'P 1'
#
loop_
_entity.id
_entity.type
_entity.pdbx_description
1 polymer ?
#
loop_
_entity_poly.entity_id
_entity_poly.type
_entity_poly.pdbx_seq_one_letter_code
_entity_poly.pdbx_strand_id
1 'polypeptide(L)'
;MNERKHQAWNFWSAFVFLGLAVLVGFLLEKQGIEIQEMTFREAVVILLASFRVTRILVFEKIFKYARDLVRAKQDYYLVGTISSIITCPWCMGVWSTLMVIALYYLVPFGDLLTYVFALAGIVSLIILLSNLLHMWTENRQRVHQREKITTGFQRSNEDR
;
A
#
# COMPACT_ATOMS: atom_id res chain seq x y z
N MET A 1 -14.03 -12.62 -20.32
CA MET A 1 -14.11 -11.17 -20.04
C MET A 1 -12.87 -10.55 -20.69
N ASN A 2 -13.04 -9.71 -21.72
CA ASN A 2 -11.99 -9.39 -22.72
C ASN A 2 -10.77 -8.63 -22.16
N GLU A 3 -9.56 -9.17 -22.38
CA GLU A 3 -8.25 -8.54 -22.09
C GLU A 3 -8.13 -7.09 -22.59
N ARG A 4 -8.70 -6.80 -23.78
CA ARG A 4 -8.67 -5.46 -24.39
C ARG A 4 -9.41 -4.40 -23.57
N LYS A 5 -10.45 -4.79 -22.82
CA LYS A 5 -11.15 -3.85 -21.94
C LYS A 5 -10.24 -3.42 -20.78
N HIS A 6 -9.45 -4.33 -20.22
CA HIS A 6 -8.52 -4.02 -19.12
C HIS A 6 -7.42 -3.02 -19.53
N GLN A 7 -6.87 -3.15 -20.74
CA GLN A 7 -5.85 -2.21 -21.24
C GLN A 7 -6.42 -0.79 -21.46
N ALA A 8 -7.62 -0.68 -22.04
CA ALA A 8 -8.30 0.60 -22.23
C ALA A 8 -8.63 1.30 -20.89
N TRP A 9 -9.03 0.52 -19.87
CA TRP A 9 -9.33 1.05 -18.53
C TRP A 9 -8.08 1.57 -17.79
N ASN A 10 -6.93 0.89 -17.91
CA ASN A 10 -5.69 1.38 -17.32
C ASN A 10 -5.26 2.71 -17.93
N PHE A 11 -5.39 2.85 -19.26
CA PHE A 11 -5.11 4.09 -19.96
C PHE A 11 -6.05 5.20 -19.48
N TRP A 12 -7.36 4.94 -19.41
CA TRP A 12 -8.34 5.91 -18.91
C TRP A 12 -8.05 6.37 -17.47
N SER A 13 -7.67 5.44 -16.58
CA SER A 13 -7.32 5.78 -15.19
C SER A 13 -6.15 6.74 -15.08
N ALA A 14 -5.18 6.66 -16.00
CA ALA A 14 -4.05 7.57 -16.05
C ALA A 14 -4.47 8.99 -16.45
N PHE A 15 -5.42 9.14 -17.39
CA PHE A 15 -5.98 10.46 -17.73
C PHE A 15 -6.72 11.08 -16.55
N VAL A 16 -7.54 10.29 -15.85
CA VAL A 16 -8.23 10.77 -14.64
C VAL A 16 -7.24 11.17 -13.56
N PHE A 17 -6.20 10.35 -13.33
CA PHE A 17 -5.14 10.66 -12.37
C PHE A 17 -4.42 11.96 -12.71
N LEU A 18 -3.99 12.14 -13.96
CA LEU A 18 -3.31 13.35 -14.41
C LEU A 18 -4.24 14.58 -14.30
N GLY A 19 -5.51 14.44 -14.67
CA GLY A 19 -6.51 15.50 -14.50
C GLY A 19 -6.69 15.90 -13.04
N LEU A 20 -6.76 14.93 -12.13
CA LEU A 20 -6.83 15.19 -10.68
C LEU A 20 -5.53 15.79 -10.14
N ALA A 21 -4.36 15.33 -10.58
CA ALA A 21 -3.08 15.88 -10.16
C ALA A 21 -2.93 17.35 -10.58
N VAL A 22 -3.31 17.68 -11.81
CA VAL A 22 -3.34 19.07 -12.30
C VAL A 22 -4.36 19.89 -11.53
N LEU A 23 -5.56 19.35 -11.27
CA LEU A 23 -6.59 20.05 -10.49
C LEU A 23 -6.11 20.34 -9.06
N VAL A 24 -5.50 19.36 -8.38
CA VAL A 24 -4.92 19.54 -7.05
C VAL A 24 -3.82 20.59 -7.11
N GLY A 25 -2.89 20.50 -8.07
CA GLY A 25 -1.84 21.50 -8.27
C GLY A 25 -2.39 22.93 -8.45
N PHE A 26 -3.44 23.07 -9.27
CA PHE A 26 -4.10 24.36 -9.49
C PHE A 26 -4.80 24.90 -8.23
N LEU A 27 -5.44 24.03 -7.44
CA LEU A 27 -6.05 24.42 -6.17
C LEU A 27 -5.01 24.83 -5.12
N LEU A 28 -3.85 24.17 -5.11
CA LEU A 28 -2.72 24.52 -4.25
C LEU A 28 -2.12 25.87 -4.62
N GLU A 29 -1.95 26.15 -5.92
CA GLU A 29 -1.49 27.45 -6.42
C GLU A 29 -2.48 28.57 -6.03
N LYS A 30 -3.78 28.32 -6.13
CA LYS A 30 -4.84 29.24 -5.67
C LYS A 30 -4.77 29.55 -4.17
N GLN A 31 -4.26 28.62 -3.36
CA GLN A 31 -4.06 28.82 -1.92
C GLN A 31 -2.72 29.49 -1.60
N GLY A 32 -1.86 29.76 -2.59
CA GLY A 32 -0.56 30.38 -2.40
C GLY A 32 0.47 29.47 -1.71
N ILE A 33 0.30 28.15 -1.81
CA ILE A 33 1.19 27.18 -1.19
C ILE A 33 2.35 26.87 -2.15
N GLU A 34 3.54 27.36 -1.83
CA GLU A 34 4.76 27.09 -2.59
C GLU A 34 5.32 25.69 -2.23
N ILE A 35 5.12 24.70 -3.09
CA ILE A 35 5.61 23.32 -2.91
C ILE A 35 7.15 23.22 -2.93
N GLN A 36 7.87 24.30 -3.27
CA GLN A 36 9.33 24.30 -3.44
C GLN A 36 10.11 24.12 -2.14
N GLU A 37 9.55 24.47 -0.97
CA GLU A 37 10.23 24.30 0.33
C GLU A 37 9.79 23.05 1.09
N MET A 38 9.61 21.94 0.38
CA MET A 38 9.24 20.69 1.02
C MET A 38 10.38 20.20 1.92
N THR A 39 10.18 20.26 3.23
CA THR A 39 11.19 19.86 4.21
C THR A 39 11.30 18.33 4.24
N PHE A 40 12.51 17.79 4.46
CA PHE A 40 12.75 16.34 4.53
C PHE A 40 11.80 15.63 5.52
N ARG A 41 11.45 16.30 6.63
CA ARG A 41 10.47 15.82 7.62
C ARG A 41 9.09 15.58 6.99
N GLU A 42 8.60 16.51 6.19
CA GLU A 42 7.26 16.44 5.58
C GLU A 42 7.22 15.34 4.53
N ALA A 43 8.29 15.21 3.74
CA ALA A 43 8.44 14.11 2.78
C ALA A 43 8.39 12.74 3.47
N VAL A 44 9.09 12.57 4.59
CA VAL A 44 9.06 11.32 5.37
C VAL A 44 7.68 11.05 5.95
N VAL A 45 7.00 12.08 6.48
CA VAL A 45 5.65 11.96 7.04
C VAL A 45 4.64 11.56 5.97
N ILE A 46 4.66 12.22 4.80
CA ILE A 46 3.77 11.90 3.68
C ILE A 46 4.06 10.50 3.15
N LEU A 47 5.32 10.09 3.05
CA LEU A 47 5.69 8.73 2.61
C LEU A 47 5.16 7.65 3.57
N LEU A 48 5.33 7.85 4.88
CA LEU A 48 4.83 6.93 5.92
C LEU A 48 3.30 6.89 5.96
N ALA A 49 2.65 8.05 5.84
CA ALA A 49 1.20 8.14 5.77
C ALA A 49 0.65 7.44 4.53
N SER A 50 1.25 7.69 3.36
CA SER A 50 0.86 7.05 2.09
C SER A 50 1.06 5.54 2.13
N PHE A 51 2.13 5.05 2.76
CA PHE A 51 2.32 3.62 3.01
C PHE A 51 1.18 3.02 3.83
N ARG A 52 0.79 3.66 4.94
CA ARG A 52 -0.31 3.18 5.79
C ARG A 52 -1.65 3.21 5.06
N VAL A 53 -1.94 4.28 4.34
CA VAL A 53 -3.18 4.42 3.57
C VAL A 53 -3.24 3.37 2.46
N THR A 54 -2.16 3.15 1.72
CA THR A 54 -2.09 2.08 0.70
C THR A 54 -2.34 0.71 1.33
N ARG A 55 -1.76 0.44 2.52
CA ARG A 55 -1.98 -0.81 3.23
C ARG A 55 -3.45 -0.99 3.63
N ILE A 56 -4.09 0.04 4.16
CA ILE A 56 -5.52 0.03 4.51
C ILE A 56 -6.36 -0.22 3.25
N LEU A 57 -6.14 0.53 2.17
CA LEU A 57 -6.97 0.42 0.97
C LEU A 57 -6.81 -0.93 0.24
N VAL A 58 -5.61 -1.53 0.25
CA VAL A 58 -5.33 -2.77 -0.49
C VAL A 58 -5.57 -4.02 0.35
N PHE A 59 -5.19 -4.01 1.63
CA PHE A 59 -5.10 -5.21 2.46
C PHE A 59 -6.16 -5.32 3.57
N GLU A 60 -6.86 -4.24 3.94
CA GLU A 60 -7.91 -4.35 4.96
C GLU A 60 -9.11 -5.17 4.46
N LYS A 61 -9.61 -6.04 5.35
CA LYS A 61 -10.81 -6.84 5.12
C LYS A 61 -12.06 -6.00 4.89
N ILE A 62 -12.08 -4.74 5.33
CA ILE A 62 -13.17 -3.78 5.06
C ILE A 62 -13.39 -3.62 3.54
N PHE A 63 -12.32 -3.56 2.75
CA PHE A 63 -12.44 -3.51 1.30
C PHE A 63 -12.82 -4.84 0.67
N LYS A 64 -12.77 -5.97 1.40
CA LYS A 64 -13.29 -7.25 0.90
C LYS A 64 -14.81 -7.19 0.79
N TYR A 65 -15.50 -6.64 1.79
CA TYR A 65 -16.95 -6.42 1.74
C TYR A 65 -17.31 -5.37 0.68
N ALA A 66 -16.54 -4.28 0.57
CA ALA A 66 -16.73 -3.30 -0.51
C ALA A 66 -16.52 -3.93 -1.90
N ARG A 67 -15.50 -4.77 -2.08
CA ARG A 67 -15.22 -5.49 -3.35
C ARG A 67 -16.30 -6.51 -3.67
N ASP A 68 -16.84 -7.20 -2.68
CA ASP A 68 -17.93 -8.16 -2.85
C ASP A 68 -19.26 -7.45 -3.15
N LEU A 69 -19.54 -6.30 -2.54
CA LEU A 69 -20.68 -5.41 -2.89
C LEU A 69 -20.56 -4.84 -4.31
N VAL A 70 -19.35 -4.41 -4.68
CA VAL A 70 -19.05 -3.89 -6.02
C VAL A 70 -19.23 -5.00 -7.06
N ARG A 71 -18.82 -6.24 -6.77
CA ARG A 71 -19.11 -7.42 -7.61
C ARG A 71 -20.59 -7.81 -7.63
N ALA A 72 -21.33 -7.60 -6.55
CA ALA A 72 -22.78 -7.85 -6.52
C ALA A 72 -23.59 -6.86 -7.37
N LYS A 73 -23.07 -5.63 -7.61
CA LYS A 73 -23.67 -4.59 -8.48
C LYS A 73 -23.02 -4.50 -9.87
N GLN A 74 -22.64 -5.63 -10.46
CA GLN A 74 -21.86 -5.69 -11.71
C GLN A 74 -22.60 -5.20 -12.99
N ASP A 75 -23.85 -4.75 -12.88
CA ASP A 75 -24.62 -4.17 -14.00
C ASP A 75 -24.24 -2.72 -14.35
N TYR A 76 -23.48 -2.00 -13.50
CA TYR A 76 -23.10 -0.61 -13.77
C TYR A 76 -21.66 -0.49 -14.31
N TYR A 77 -21.52 0.08 -15.51
CA TYR A 77 -20.25 0.33 -16.23
C TYR A 77 -19.15 1.04 -15.40
N LEU A 78 -19.51 1.78 -14.34
CA LEU A 78 -18.59 2.52 -13.48
C LEU A 78 -17.73 1.62 -12.56
N VAL A 79 -18.21 0.42 -12.26
CA VAL A 79 -17.59 -0.52 -11.31
C VAL A 79 -16.25 -1.10 -11.82
N GLY A 80 -16.06 -1.18 -13.14
CA GLY A 80 -14.83 -1.71 -13.74
C GLY A 80 -13.57 -0.91 -13.37
N THR A 81 -13.70 0.42 -13.28
CA THR A 81 -12.60 1.34 -12.94
C THR A 81 -12.06 1.09 -11.53
N ILE A 82 -12.97 1.00 -10.56
CA ILE A 82 -12.65 0.80 -9.14
C ILE A 82 -12.03 -0.58 -8.93
N SER A 83 -12.54 -1.60 -9.64
CA SER A 83 -11.98 -2.94 -9.58
C SER A 83 -10.55 -3.01 -10.09
N SER A 84 -10.21 -2.34 -11.20
CA SER A 84 -8.82 -2.39 -11.74
C SER A 84 -7.84 -1.67 -10.82
N ILE A 85 -8.22 -0.49 -10.33
CA ILE A 85 -7.40 0.34 -9.44
C ILE A 85 -7.07 -0.41 -8.15
N ILE A 86 -8.05 -1.04 -7.49
CA ILE A 86 -7.85 -1.79 -6.25
C ILE A 86 -7.02 -3.07 -6.46
N THR A 87 -7.00 -3.63 -7.68
CA THR A 87 -6.27 -4.87 -7.97
C THR A 87 -4.77 -4.64 -8.19
N CYS A 88 -4.37 -3.43 -8.58
CA CYS A 88 -2.96 -3.07 -8.77
C CYS A 88 -2.41 -2.31 -7.56
N PRO A 89 -1.56 -2.92 -6.72
CA PRO A 89 -1.01 -2.26 -5.53
C PRO A 89 -0.16 -1.03 -5.86
N TRP A 90 0.48 -1.01 -7.03
CA TRP A 90 1.27 0.14 -7.51
C TRP A 90 0.40 1.34 -7.83
N CYS A 91 -0.72 1.13 -8.54
CA CYS A 91 -1.67 2.20 -8.83
C CYS A 91 -2.26 2.74 -7.53
N MET A 92 -2.71 1.87 -6.63
CA MET A 92 -3.22 2.31 -5.32
C MET A 92 -2.21 3.14 -4.53
N GLY A 93 -0.91 2.84 -4.65
CA GLY A 93 0.16 3.63 -4.04
C GLY A 93 0.25 5.05 -4.60
N VAL A 94 0.20 5.21 -5.93
CA VAL A 94 0.26 6.54 -6.56
C VAL A 94 -1.00 7.36 -6.23
N TRP A 95 -2.18 6.72 -6.27
CA TRP A 95 -3.45 7.35 -5.93
C TRP A 95 -3.56 7.71 -4.44
N SER A 96 -3.06 6.87 -3.54
CA SER A 96 -3.05 7.17 -2.11
C SER A 96 -2.11 8.31 -1.78
N THR A 97 -0.94 8.40 -2.42
CA THR A 97 -0.02 9.53 -2.23
C THR A 97 -0.67 10.84 -2.70
N LEU A 98 -1.30 10.85 -3.88
CA LEU A 98 -2.03 12.05 -4.35
C LEU A 98 -3.14 12.43 -3.36
N MET A 99 -3.89 11.46 -2.85
CA MET A 99 -4.93 11.69 -1.86
C MET A 99 -4.38 12.24 -0.54
N VAL A 100 -3.25 11.72 -0.05
CA VAL A 100 -2.61 12.21 1.18
C VAL A 100 -2.10 13.64 1.01
N ILE A 101 -1.45 13.95 -0.13
CA ILE A 101 -1.00 15.31 -0.44
C ILE A 101 -2.19 16.27 -0.51
N ALA A 102 -3.26 15.86 -1.20
CA ALA A 102 -4.49 16.63 -1.29
C ALA A 102 -5.09 16.88 0.11
N LEU A 103 -5.20 15.84 0.95
CA LEU A 103 -5.71 15.98 2.31
C LEU A 103 -4.83 16.90 3.16
N TYR A 104 -3.51 16.76 3.08
CA TYR A 104 -2.55 17.52 3.88
C TYR A 104 -2.67 19.03 3.63
N TYR A 105 -2.83 19.46 2.37
CA TYR A 105 -2.86 20.89 2.01
C TYR A 105 -4.26 21.48 1.87
N LEU A 106 -5.27 20.73 1.39
CA LEU A 106 -6.60 21.28 1.11
C LEU A 106 -7.53 21.28 2.33
N VAL A 107 -7.26 20.46 3.34
CA VAL A 107 -8.16 20.28 4.50
C VAL A 107 -7.56 20.97 5.73
N PRO A 108 -8.32 21.81 6.47
CA PRO A 108 -7.81 22.53 7.64
C PRO A 108 -7.41 21.65 8.83
N PHE A 109 -7.74 20.35 8.81
CA PHE A 109 -7.32 19.33 9.79
C PHE A 109 -6.48 18.21 9.15
N GLY A 110 -6.01 18.45 7.93
CA GLY A 110 -5.31 17.46 7.10
C GLY A 110 -3.94 17.10 7.64
N ASP A 111 -3.28 18.05 8.29
CA ASP A 111 -1.99 17.89 8.96
C ASP A 111 -2.08 16.83 10.06
N LEU A 112 -3.02 16.99 11.00
CA LEU A 112 -3.25 16.07 12.11
C LEU A 112 -3.56 14.66 11.61
N LEU A 113 -4.44 14.55 10.61
CA LEU A 113 -4.82 13.27 10.03
C LEU A 113 -3.61 12.57 9.37
N THR A 114 -2.79 13.33 8.65
CA THR A 114 -1.58 12.81 8.00
C THR A 114 -0.56 12.34 9.04
N TYR A 115 -0.38 13.09 10.13
CA TYR A 115 0.50 12.67 11.23
C TYR A 115 0.01 11.39 11.91
N VAL A 116 -1.30 11.25 12.14
CA VAL A 116 -1.89 10.02 12.71
C VAL A 116 -1.61 8.83 11.79
N PHE A 117 -1.81 8.98 10.48
CA PHE A 117 -1.49 7.93 9.52
C PHE A 117 0.01 7.62 9.45
N ALA A 118 0.87 8.63 9.53
CA ALA A 118 2.32 8.44 9.54
C ALA A 118 2.80 7.65 10.76
N LEU A 119 2.33 8.00 11.96
CA LEU A 119 2.65 7.27 13.20
C LEU A 119 2.15 5.83 13.15
N ALA A 120 0.91 5.60 12.68
CA ALA A 120 0.39 4.25 12.47
C ALA A 120 1.20 3.48 11.40
N GLY A 121 1.74 4.16 10.40
CA GLY A 121 2.67 3.63 9.41
C GLY A 121 3.96 3.11 10.05
N ILE A 122 4.58 3.90 10.91
CA ILE A 122 5.80 3.51 11.65
C ILE A 122 5.54 2.26 12.49
N VAL A 123 4.45 2.24 13.28
CA VAL A 123 4.09 1.08 14.10
C VAL A 123 3.93 -0.17 13.23
N SER A 124 3.30 -0.05 12.06
CA SER A 124 3.12 -1.17 11.13
C SER A 124 4.44 -1.69 10.58
N LEU A 125 5.39 -0.80 10.28
CA LEU A 125 6.73 -1.19 9.83
C LEU A 125 7.49 -1.93 10.94
N ILE A 126 7.42 -1.45 12.18
CA ILE A 126 8.05 -2.11 13.33
C ILE A 126 7.50 -3.54 13.49
N ILE A 127 6.18 -3.71 13.46
CA ILE A 127 5.55 -5.03 13.57
C ILE A 127 6.00 -5.96 12.44
N LEU A 128 6.03 -5.46 11.20
CA LEU A 128 6.49 -6.25 10.05
C LEU A 128 7.95 -6.67 10.21
N LEU A 129 8.82 -5.77 10.66
CA LEU A 129 10.22 -6.05 10.93
C LEU A 129 10.36 -7.08 12.05
N SER A 130 9.62 -6.97 13.14
CA SER A 130 9.60 -7.96 14.23
C SER A 130 9.20 -9.35 13.72
N ASN A 131 8.16 -9.43 12.90
CA ASN A 131 7.71 -10.69 12.30
C ASN A 131 8.75 -11.27 11.34
N LEU A 132 9.40 -10.42 10.54
CA LEU A 132 10.46 -10.83 9.61
C LEU A 132 11.69 -11.38 10.35
N LEU A 133 12.12 -10.67 11.41
CA LEU A 133 13.21 -11.11 12.27
C LEU A 133 12.87 -12.44 12.94
N HIS A 134 11.64 -12.60 13.44
CA HIS A 134 11.18 -13.85 14.05
C HIS A 134 11.26 -15.02 13.06
N MET A 135 10.71 -14.88 11.85
CA MET A 135 10.79 -15.92 10.82
C MET A 135 12.23 -16.23 10.41
N TRP A 136 13.11 -15.22 10.36
CA TRP A 136 14.51 -15.42 10.04
C TRP A 136 15.23 -16.24 11.13
N THR A 137 14.93 -15.97 12.41
CA THR A 137 15.47 -16.76 13.52
C THR A 137 14.93 -18.19 13.54
N GLU A 138 13.65 -18.38 13.27
CA GLU A 138 13.02 -19.71 13.23
C GLU A 138 13.58 -20.57 12.10
N ASN A 139 13.74 -20.00 10.89
CA ASN A 139 14.35 -20.70 9.76
C ASN A 139 15.77 -21.16 10.09
N ARG A 140 16.55 -20.32 10.79
CA ARG A 140 17.91 -20.69 11.21
C ARG A 140 17.92 -21.85 12.20
N GLN A 141 16.97 -21.90 13.14
CA GLN A 141 16.84 -23.03 14.08
C GLN A 141 16.42 -24.33 13.39
N ARG A 142 15.50 -24.27 12.42
CA ARG A 142 15.05 -25.45 11.65
C ARG A 142 16.19 -26.10 10.86
N VAL A 143 17.11 -25.30 10.30
CA VAL A 143 18.30 -25.81 9.59
C VAL A 143 19.21 -26.59 10.54
N HIS A 144 19.56 -26.03 11.70
CA HIS A 144 20.40 -26.72 12.68
C HIS A 144 19.77 -28.00 13.25
N GLN A 145 18.44 -28.04 13.42
CA GLN A 145 17.74 -29.25 13.84
C GLN A 145 17.78 -30.34 12.76
N ARG A 146 17.56 -29.99 11.48
CA ARG A 146 17.69 -30.96 10.37
C ARG A 146 19.10 -31.54 10.28
N GLU A 147 20.13 -30.71 10.47
CA GLU A 147 21.53 -31.13 10.41
C GLU A 147 21.88 -32.15 11.50
N LYS A 148 21.38 -31.94 12.74
CA LYS A 148 21.52 -32.90 13.85
C LYS A 148 20.81 -34.23 13.59
N ILE A 149 19.62 -34.20 12.99
CA ILE A 149 18.87 -35.43 12.65
C ILE A 149 19.62 -36.23 11.58
N THR A 150 20.14 -35.59 10.52
CA THR A 150 20.88 -36.27 9.45
C THR A 150 22.20 -36.86 9.96
N THR A 151 22.96 -36.11 10.76
CA THR A 151 24.21 -36.60 11.36
C THR A 151 23.98 -37.69 12.41
N GLY A 152 22.92 -37.61 13.20
CA GLY A 152 22.52 -38.66 14.13
C GLY A 152 22.09 -39.96 13.42
N PHE A 153 21.37 -39.85 12.31
CA PHE A 153 20.97 -41.00 11.49
C PHE A 153 22.16 -41.68 10.79
N GLN A 154 23.11 -40.91 10.24
CA GLN A 154 24.34 -41.44 9.66
C GLN A 154 25.15 -42.24 10.69
N ARG A 155 25.32 -41.71 11.90
CA ARG A 155 26.04 -42.40 12.98
C ARG A 155 25.38 -43.72 13.38
N SER A 156 24.05 -43.75 13.49
CA SER A 156 23.32 -44.97 13.82
C SER A 156 23.35 -46.06 12.72
N ASN A 157 23.63 -45.70 11.46
CA ASN A 157 23.76 -46.64 10.36
C ASN A 157 25.20 -47.16 10.18
N GLU A 158 26.21 -46.45 10.68
CA GLU A 158 27.61 -46.87 10.61
C GLU A 158 27.99 -47.84 11.74
N ASP A 159 27.26 -47.80 12.86
CA ASP A 159 27.43 -48.71 14.01
C ASP A 159 26.70 -50.07 13.85
N ARG A 160 26.08 -50.36 12.69
CA ARG A 160 25.29 -51.58 12.42
C ARG A 160 25.88 -52.38 11.27
#